data_AF-A0A914ZXS1-F1
#
_entry.id   AF-A0A914ZXS1-F1
#
_cell.length_a   1.000
_cell.length_b   1.000
_cell.length_c   1.000
_cell.angle_alpha   90.00
_cell.angle_beta   90.00
_cell.angle_gamma   90.00
#
_symmetry.space_group_name_H-M   'P 1'
#
loop_
_entity.id
_entity.type
_entity.pdbx_description
1 polymer ?
#
loop_
_entity_poly.entity_id
_entity_poly.type
_entity_poly.pdbx_seq_one_letter_code
_entity_poly.pdbx_strand_id
1 'polypeptide(L)'
;MSAEVENPVPSSSRHSNLYSAVQNEMDKYITASSCIEVVIDFTRPDGQRTRPLLVDGKRLYVDEHYISVWSPVLRAWCVECPDRELILANVQYDHVLEMLHCIHPTYKEVDDQSVHILLPLAFDYQMEGLLHRCECFLVNHRLPFLEKVWLADRYKLNRLLVLCLREMRPNSKIDLTGTRYYGLSDRVKVLILERLHGSVAPEEMLEQPADLEHFHRSTDLNFAMIRAKTGRVYYVNPYYIAAWSNVFQERVSTASTTEEMFCSCTHEELKAFLMAVYPPQLRI
;
A
#
# COMPACT_ATOMS: atom_id res chain seq x y z
N MET A 1 79.86 -28.61 -1.25
CA MET A 1 78.93 -27.86 -2.12
C MET A 1 77.59 -28.53 -2.00
N SER A 2 76.78 -28.05 -1.04
CA SER A 2 75.46 -28.60 -0.73
C SER A 2 74.45 -27.52 -1.06
N ALA A 3 73.54 -27.83 -1.96
CA ALA A 3 72.49 -26.93 -2.44
C ALA A 3 71.32 -26.92 -1.45
N GLU A 4 70.94 -25.74 -0.98
CA GLU A 4 69.67 -25.49 -0.29
C GLU A 4 68.55 -25.38 -1.34
N VAL A 5 67.47 -26.10 -1.11
CA VAL A 5 66.25 -26.10 -1.93
C VAL A 5 65.25 -25.16 -1.24
N GLU A 6 65.00 -23.99 -1.83
CA GLU A 6 63.89 -23.11 -1.45
C GLU A 6 62.56 -23.68 -1.98
N ASN A 7 61.60 -23.91 -1.08
CA ASN A 7 60.21 -24.23 -1.44
C ASN A 7 59.43 -22.92 -1.70
N PRO A 8 58.61 -22.82 -2.77
CA PRO A 8 57.80 -21.64 -3.02
C PRO A 8 56.55 -21.59 -2.12
N VAL A 9 56.30 -20.43 -1.53
CA VAL A 9 55.08 -20.08 -0.78
C VAL A 9 53.87 -20.06 -1.75
N PRO A 10 52.73 -20.71 -1.45
CA PRO A 10 51.57 -20.64 -2.32
C PRO A 10 50.89 -19.26 -2.25
N SER A 11 50.75 -18.62 -3.41
CA SER A 11 50.08 -17.34 -3.62
C SER A 11 48.62 -17.34 -3.16
N SER A 12 48.23 -16.45 -2.24
CA SER A 12 46.86 -16.34 -1.69
C SER A 12 45.84 -15.68 -2.63
N SER A 13 46.16 -15.46 -3.91
CA SER A 13 45.34 -14.69 -4.86
C SER A 13 44.20 -15.50 -5.50
N ARG A 14 44.21 -16.84 -5.42
CA ARG A 14 43.15 -17.68 -6.01
C ARG A 14 41.92 -17.81 -5.11
N HIS A 15 42.09 -17.77 -3.79
CA HIS A 15 40.96 -17.86 -2.84
C HIS A 15 40.17 -16.56 -2.76
N SER A 16 40.81 -15.38 -2.84
CA SER A 16 40.10 -14.09 -2.84
C SER A 16 39.22 -13.89 -4.08
N ASN A 17 39.68 -14.37 -5.24
CA ASN A 17 38.95 -14.24 -6.50
C ASN A 17 37.68 -15.12 -6.53
N LEU A 18 37.73 -16.33 -5.96
CA LEU A 18 36.55 -17.19 -5.85
C LEU A 18 35.48 -16.59 -4.93
N TYR A 19 35.88 -16.05 -3.76
CA TYR A 19 34.93 -15.39 -2.85
C TYR A 19 34.26 -14.16 -3.50
N SER A 20 35.01 -13.36 -4.25
CA SER A 20 34.44 -12.21 -4.98
C SER A 20 33.52 -12.60 -6.14
N ALA A 21 33.80 -13.73 -6.80
CA ALA A 21 32.97 -14.24 -7.89
C ALA A 21 31.65 -14.83 -7.37
N VAL A 22 31.70 -15.55 -6.24
CA VAL A 22 30.50 -16.09 -5.57
C VAL A 22 29.64 -14.96 -4.99
N GLN A 23 30.25 -13.91 -4.42
CA GLN A 23 29.51 -12.74 -3.93
C GLN A 23 28.82 -11.99 -5.08
N ASN A 24 29.51 -11.79 -6.21
CA ASN A 24 28.92 -11.17 -7.41
C ASN A 24 27.83 -12.03 -8.08
N GLU A 25 27.89 -13.37 -7.98
CA GLU A 25 26.78 -14.23 -8.40
C GLU A 25 25.61 -14.16 -7.43
N MET A 26 25.84 -14.17 -6.12
CA MET A 26 24.80 -14.00 -5.10
C MET A 26 24.08 -12.64 -5.25
N ASP A 27 24.83 -11.57 -5.53
CA ASP A 27 24.29 -10.23 -5.78
C ASP A 27 23.47 -10.19 -7.09
N LYS A 28 23.84 -10.97 -8.11
CA LYS A 28 23.01 -11.15 -9.31
C LYS A 28 21.70 -11.89 -9.02
N TYR A 29 21.71 -12.87 -8.12
CA TYR A 29 20.48 -13.57 -7.68
C TYR A 29 19.61 -12.71 -6.76
N ILE A 30 20.19 -11.79 -5.98
CA ILE A 30 19.44 -10.82 -5.17
C ILE A 30 18.83 -9.72 -6.05
N THR A 31 19.49 -9.34 -7.16
CA THR A 31 19.00 -8.32 -8.10
C THR A 31 17.95 -8.89 -9.07
N ALA A 32 17.86 -10.21 -9.22
CA ALA A 32 16.75 -10.87 -9.88
C ALA A 32 15.73 -11.36 -8.83
N SER A 33 15.14 -10.42 -8.08
CA SER A 33 13.80 -10.67 -7.54
C SER A 33 12.91 -10.90 -8.76
N SER A 34 12.67 -12.17 -9.09
CA SER A 34 11.57 -12.55 -9.96
C SER A 34 10.28 -12.26 -9.20
N CYS A 35 9.91 -10.98 -9.12
CA CYS A 35 8.58 -10.59 -8.75
C CYS A 35 7.65 -11.15 -9.81
N ILE A 36 6.67 -11.95 -9.39
CA ILE A 36 5.60 -12.38 -10.26
C ILE A 36 4.82 -11.12 -10.61
N GLU A 37 5.05 -10.57 -11.79
CA GLU A 37 4.28 -9.42 -12.26
C GLU A 37 2.90 -9.92 -12.70
N VAL A 38 1.92 -9.74 -11.83
CA VAL A 38 0.52 -10.06 -12.14
C VAL A 38 -0.11 -8.81 -12.76
N VAL A 39 -0.23 -8.81 -14.09
CA VAL A 39 -0.89 -7.70 -14.81
C VAL A 39 -2.37 -8.00 -14.98
N ILE A 40 -3.20 -7.03 -14.61
CA ILE A 40 -4.66 -7.07 -14.83
C ILE A 40 -5.02 -6.16 -15.99
N ASP A 41 -5.73 -6.68 -16.99
CA ASP A 41 -6.30 -5.87 -18.07
C ASP A 41 -7.66 -5.30 -17.65
N PHE A 42 -7.70 -4.01 -17.31
CA PHE A 42 -8.93 -3.31 -16.97
C PHE A 42 -9.69 -2.79 -18.21
N THR A 43 -9.18 -2.97 -19.43
CA THR A 43 -9.81 -2.40 -20.64
C THR A 43 -10.99 -3.24 -21.15
N ARG A 44 -11.16 -4.45 -20.61
CA ARG A 44 -12.19 -5.40 -21.00
C ARG A 44 -12.88 -5.97 -19.76
N PRO A 45 -14.19 -6.25 -19.84
CA PRO A 45 -14.86 -6.96 -18.76
C PRO A 45 -14.38 -8.41 -18.68
N ASP A 46 -14.42 -8.97 -17.49
CA ASP A 46 -14.18 -10.39 -17.25
C ASP A 46 -15.17 -10.97 -16.22
N GLY A 47 -14.90 -12.18 -15.72
CA GLY A 47 -15.79 -12.87 -14.79
C GLY A 47 -15.99 -12.20 -13.42
N GLN A 48 -15.14 -11.22 -13.07
CA GLN A 48 -15.23 -10.48 -11.81
C GLN A 48 -15.46 -8.98 -12.05
N ARG A 49 -14.70 -8.39 -12.97
CA ARG A 49 -14.72 -6.96 -13.27
C ARG A 49 -15.66 -6.72 -14.44
N THR A 50 -16.90 -6.36 -14.15
CA THR A 50 -17.94 -6.13 -15.16
C THR A 50 -18.44 -4.69 -15.19
N ARG A 51 -18.15 -3.91 -14.14
CA ARG A 51 -18.69 -2.56 -13.97
C ARG A 51 -17.90 -1.53 -14.78
N PRO A 52 -18.53 -0.79 -15.71
CA PRO A 52 -17.82 0.27 -16.44
C PRO A 52 -17.51 1.48 -15.55
N LEU A 53 -16.25 1.90 -15.57
CA LEU A 53 -15.70 3.12 -14.99
C LEU A 53 -15.19 4.00 -16.13
N LEU A 54 -15.86 5.12 -16.37
CA LEU A 54 -15.54 6.08 -17.42
C LEU A 54 -14.58 7.15 -16.89
N VAL A 55 -13.41 7.26 -17.52
CA VAL A 55 -12.35 8.24 -17.18
C VAL A 55 -11.82 8.83 -18.48
N ASP A 56 -11.83 10.16 -18.60
CA ASP A 56 -11.46 10.86 -19.84
C ASP A 56 -12.12 10.30 -21.12
N GLY A 57 -13.39 9.89 -21.01
CA GLY A 57 -14.14 9.31 -22.13
C GLY A 57 -13.72 7.89 -22.53
N LYS A 58 -12.77 7.27 -21.80
CA LYS A 58 -12.35 5.87 -21.98
C LYS A 58 -12.91 5.00 -20.87
N ARG A 59 -13.21 3.73 -21.20
CA ARG A 59 -13.78 2.77 -20.25
C ARG A 59 -12.70 1.88 -19.64
N LEU A 60 -12.77 1.74 -18.33
CA LEU A 60 -12.15 0.69 -17.54
C LEU A 60 -13.26 -0.19 -16.96
N TYR A 61 -12.96 -1.44 -16.60
CA TYR A 61 -13.90 -2.37 -15.99
C TYR A 61 -13.40 -2.78 -14.62
N VAL A 62 -14.25 -2.63 -13.60
CA VAL A 62 -13.93 -2.88 -12.20
C VAL A 62 -14.98 -3.78 -11.55
N ASP A 63 -14.64 -4.31 -10.37
CA ASP A 63 -15.60 -4.93 -9.47
C ASP A 63 -16.02 -3.87 -8.45
N GLU A 64 -17.32 -3.58 -8.38
CA GLU A 64 -17.86 -2.52 -7.52
C GLU A 64 -17.68 -2.83 -6.04
N HIS A 65 -17.77 -4.10 -5.65
CA HIS A 65 -17.55 -4.55 -4.28
C HIS A 65 -16.07 -4.44 -3.91
N TYR A 66 -15.16 -4.70 -4.85
CA TYR A 66 -13.72 -4.56 -4.63
C TYR A 66 -13.33 -3.11 -4.36
N ILE A 67 -13.70 -2.17 -5.24
CA ILE A 67 -13.34 -0.76 -5.06
C ILE A 67 -14.04 -0.12 -3.86
N SER A 68 -15.22 -0.64 -3.47
CA SER A 68 -15.96 -0.20 -2.28
C SER A 68 -15.25 -0.49 -0.97
N VAL A 69 -14.40 -1.52 -0.93
CA VAL A 69 -13.54 -1.82 0.23
C VAL A 69 -12.42 -0.79 0.36
N TRP A 70 -11.93 -0.26 -0.76
CA TRP A 70 -10.85 0.72 -0.78
C TRP A 70 -11.30 2.16 -0.59
N SER A 71 -12.54 2.50 -0.96
CA SER A 71 -13.02 3.89 -0.91
C SER A 71 -14.49 3.97 -0.46
N PRO A 72 -14.79 4.70 0.62
CA PRO A 72 -16.18 5.01 0.98
C PRO A 72 -16.85 5.93 -0.05
N VAL A 73 -16.10 6.79 -0.73
CA VAL A 73 -16.61 7.66 -1.80
C VAL A 73 -17.08 6.83 -2.99
N LEU A 74 -16.23 5.91 -3.48
CA LEU A 74 -16.61 5.04 -4.59
C LEU A 74 -17.75 4.09 -4.20
N ARG A 75 -17.76 3.60 -2.96
CA ARG A 75 -18.87 2.78 -2.43
C ARG A 75 -20.20 3.52 -2.50
N ALA A 76 -20.25 4.76 -2.01
CA ALA A 76 -21.46 5.58 -2.08
C ALA A 76 -21.96 5.73 -3.52
N TRP A 77 -21.05 5.97 -4.47
CA TRP A 77 -21.42 6.09 -5.88
C TRP A 77 -21.96 4.80 -6.49
N CYS A 78 -21.37 3.64 -6.16
CA CYS A 78 -21.91 2.35 -6.60
C CYS A 78 -23.34 2.13 -6.11
N VAL A 79 -23.62 2.50 -4.84
CA VAL A 79 -24.95 2.39 -4.24
C VAL A 79 -25.95 3.39 -4.83
N GLU A 80 -25.55 4.64 -5.06
CA GLU A 80 -26.42 5.70 -5.57
C GLU A 80 -26.76 5.54 -7.05
N CYS A 81 -25.87 4.90 -7.82
CA CYS A 81 -25.96 4.80 -9.27
C CYS A 81 -25.88 3.34 -9.79
N PRO A 82 -26.74 2.41 -9.34
CA PRO A 82 -26.58 0.98 -9.57
C PRO A 82 -26.71 0.55 -11.03
N ASP A 83 -27.35 1.33 -11.90
CA ASP A 83 -27.52 1.00 -13.33
C ASP A 83 -26.70 1.90 -14.28
N ARG A 84 -25.80 2.74 -13.75
CA ARG A 84 -25.06 3.74 -14.53
C ARG A 84 -23.56 3.49 -14.50
N GLU A 85 -22.90 3.89 -15.58
CA GLU A 85 -21.45 3.96 -15.63
C GLU A 85 -20.94 4.90 -14.53
N LEU A 86 -19.93 4.45 -13.78
CA LEU A 86 -19.26 5.29 -12.79
C LEU A 86 -18.40 6.28 -13.57
N ILE A 87 -18.54 7.59 -13.33
CA ILE A 87 -17.79 8.61 -14.09
C ILE A 87 -16.83 9.33 -13.15
N LEU A 88 -15.53 9.21 -13.40
CA LEU A 88 -14.51 9.99 -12.71
C LEU A 88 -14.17 11.21 -13.57
N ALA A 89 -14.74 12.36 -13.21
CA ALA A 89 -14.46 13.64 -13.86
C ALA A 89 -13.17 14.27 -13.31
N ASN A 90 -12.47 15.04 -14.15
CA ASN A 90 -11.26 15.80 -13.78
C ASN A 90 -10.08 14.94 -13.29
N VAL A 91 -10.03 13.67 -13.67
CA VAL A 91 -8.92 12.77 -13.37
C VAL A 91 -8.41 12.16 -14.67
N GLN A 92 -7.08 12.09 -14.81
CA GLN A 92 -6.44 11.51 -15.98
C GLN A 92 -6.61 10.00 -16.02
N TYR A 93 -6.92 9.45 -17.19
CA TYR A 93 -7.06 8.00 -17.41
C TYR A 93 -5.88 7.18 -16.86
N ASP A 94 -4.64 7.58 -17.20
CA ASP A 94 -3.44 6.84 -16.80
C ASP A 94 -3.22 6.87 -15.28
N HIS A 95 -3.69 7.92 -14.60
CA HIS A 95 -3.61 8.01 -13.14
C HIS A 95 -4.60 7.07 -12.46
N VAL A 96 -5.81 6.92 -13.01
CA VAL A 96 -6.78 5.93 -12.50
C VAL A 96 -6.28 4.51 -12.77
N LEU A 97 -5.68 4.26 -13.94
CA LEU A 97 -5.07 2.97 -14.24
C LEU A 97 -3.94 2.64 -13.25
N GLU A 98 -3.09 3.61 -12.94
CA GLU A 98 -2.04 3.51 -11.93
C GLU A 98 -2.61 3.14 -10.55
N MET A 99 -3.66 3.84 -10.11
CA MET A 99 -4.38 3.55 -8.87
C MET A 99 -4.97 2.14 -8.87
N LEU A 100 -5.64 1.72 -9.94
CA LEU A 100 -6.25 0.40 -10.04
C LEU A 100 -5.19 -0.70 -9.95
N HIS A 101 -4.06 -0.57 -10.65
CA HIS A 101 -2.97 -1.53 -10.51
C HIS A 101 -2.47 -1.58 -9.06
N CYS A 102 -2.26 -0.44 -8.40
CA CYS A 102 -1.75 -0.39 -7.04
C CYS A 102 -2.68 -1.07 -6.02
N ILE A 103 -4.00 -0.91 -6.14
CA ILE A 103 -4.95 -1.47 -5.17
C ILE A 103 -5.35 -2.92 -5.44
N HIS A 104 -5.12 -3.43 -6.66
CA HIS A 104 -5.44 -4.81 -7.02
C HIS A 104 -4.28 -5.78 -6.71
N PRO A 105 -4.50 -7.10 -6.78
CA PRO A 105 -3.49 -8.14 -6.55
C PRO A 105 -2.40 -8.21 -7.66
N THR A 106 -1.77 -7.08 -7.99
CA THR A 106 -0.75 -6.96 -9.04
C THR A 106 0.67 -6.94 -8.49
N TYR A 107 0.82 -6.85 -7.16
CA TYR A 107 2.09 -6.60 -6.46
C TYR A 107 2.78 -5.29 -6.85
N LYS A 108 2.08 -4.36 -7.51
CA LYS A 108 2.66 -3.06 -7.87
C LYS A 108 3.00 -2.24 -6.63
N GLU A 109 4.28 -1.99 -6.43
CA GLU A 109 4.78 -1.14 -5.35
C GLU A 109 4.59 0.35 -5.66
N VAL A 110 4.62 1.19 -4.62
CA VAL A 110 4.67 2.64 -4.76
C VAL A 110 6.12 3.06 -4.92
N ASP A 111 6.38 3.93 -5.89
CA ASP A 111 7.69 4.46 -6.26
C ASP A 111 7.66 6.00 -6.39
N ASP A 112 8.80 6.58 -6.79
CA ASP A 112 8.99 8.02 -6.96
C ASP A 112 7.95 8.68 -7.87
N GLN A 113 7.51 7.99 -8.92
CA GLN A 113 6.58 8.55 -9.90
C GLN A 113 5.14 8.36 -9.46
N SER A 114 4.80 7.13 -9.08
CA SER A 114 3.45 6.74 -8.68
C SER A 114 3.02 7.41 -7.39
N VAL A 115 3.91 7.68 -6.41
CA VAL A 115 3.52 8.36 -5.17
C VAL A 115 2.88 9.73 -5.43
N HIS A 116 3.38 10.49 -6.42
CA HIS A 116 2.85 11.80 -6.77
C HIS A 116 1.49 11.73 -7.49
N ILE A 117 1.21 10.60 -8.15
CA ILE A 117 -0.05 10.30 -8.82
C ILE A 117 -1.09 9.80 -7.80
N LEU A 118 -0.68 8.89 -6.92
CA LEU A 118 -1.54 8.17 -6.00
C LEU A 118 -2.00 9.03 -4.82
N LEU A 119 -1.15 9.92 -4.28
CA LEU A 119 -1.50 10.76 -3.13
C LEU A 119 -2.76 11.62 -3.34
N PRO A 120 -2.88 12.41 -4.44
CA PRO A 120 -4.12 13.16 -4.72
C PRO A 120 -5.35 12.27 -4.81
N LEU A 121 -5.26 11.16 -5.56
CA LEU A 121 -6.39 10.24 -5.75
C LEU A 121 -6.80 9.60 -4.43
N ALA A 122 -5.84 9.08 -3.68
CA ALA A 122 -6.10 8.43 -2.42
C ALA A 122 -6.73 9.41 -1.41
N PHE A 123 -6.33 10.68 -1.43
CA PHE A 123 -6.93 11.69 -0.58
C PHE A 123 -8.35 12.07 -1.02
N ASP A 124 -8.54 12.39 -2.31
CA ASP A 124 -9.82 12.85 -2.85
C ASP A 124 -10.90 11.77 -2.75
N TYR A 125 -10.52 10.50 -2.97
CA TYR A 125 -11.41 9.34 -2.86
C TYR A 125 -11.38 8.67 -1.47
N GLN A 126 -10.71 9.26 -0.48
CA GLN A 126 -10.67 8.77 0.90
C GLN A 126 -10.21 7.30 1.03
N MET A 127 -9.16 6.95 0.29
CA MET A 127 -8.58 5.61 0.26
C MET A 127 -7.48 5.47 1.31
N GLU A 128 -7.86 5.33 2.58
CA GLU A 128 -6.92 5.28 3.72
C GLU A 128 -5.82 4.22 3.54
N GLY A 129 -6.17 3.02 3.08
CA GLY A 129 -5.18 1.97 2.83
C GLY A 129 -4.18 2.32 1.73
N LEU A 130 -4.57 3.11 0.72
CA LEU A 130 -3.67 3.59 -0.32
C LEU A 130 -2.81 4.77 0.16
N LEU A 131 -3.38 5.67 0.97
CA LEU A 131 -2.63 6.71 1.68
C LEU A 131 -1.55 6.10 2.58
N HIS A 132 -1.88 5.04 3.31
CA HIS A 132 -0.91 4.31 4.14
C HIS A 132 0.25 3.75 3.32
N ARG A 133 -0.03 3.13 2.16
CA ARG A 133 1.01 2.63 1.26
C ARG A 133 1.93 3.75 0.77
N CYS A 134 1.36 4.88 0.36
CA CYS A 134 2.12 6.07 -0.02
C CYS A 134 2.97 6.60 1.15
N GLU A 135 2.40 6.64 2.36
CA GLU A 135 3.10 7.07 3.56
C GLU A 135 4.29 6.16 3.88
N CYS A 136 4.10 4.84 3.84
CA CYS A 136 5.17 3.86 4.07
C CYS A 136 6.33 4.01 3.08
N PHE A 137 6.05 4.32 1.81
CA PHE A 137 7.09 4.70 0.85
C PHE A 137 7.81 5.98 1.29
N LEU A 138 7.07 7.05 1.58
CA LEU A 138 7.63 8.37 1.92
C LEU A 138 8.46 8.38 3.22
N VAL A 139 8.13 7.53 4.20
CA VAL A 139 8.91 7.39 5.43
C VAL A 139 10.35 7.00 5.09
N ASN A 140 10.53 6.00 4.24
CA ASN A 140 11.85 5.47 3.87
C ASN A 140 12.52 6.25 2.74
N HIS A 141 11.73 6.98 1.95
CA HIS A 141 12.21 7.70 0.78
C HIS A 141 12.91 9.02 1.13
N ARG A 142 13.96 9.38 0.40
CA ARG A 142 14.78 10.57 0.68
C ARG A 142 14.26 11.79 -0.08
N LEU A 143 13.51 12.64 0.62
CA LEU A 143 13.06 13.94 0.11
C LEU A 143 13.63 15.09 0.95
N PRO A 144 13.73 16.31 0.38
CA PRO A 144 13.95 17.52 1.16
C PRO A 144 12.95 17.64 2.31
N PHE A 145 13.42 18.02 3.49
CA PHE A 145 12.61 18.05 4.72
C PHE A 145 11.28 18.80 4.54
N LEU A 146 11.31 20.04 4.05
CA LEU A 146 10.11 20.86 3.86
C LEU A 146 9.16 20.29 2.82
N GLU A 147 9.67 19.57 1.82
CA GLU A 147 8.84 18.90 0.82
C GLU A 147 8.10 17.71 1.44
N LYS A 148 8.82 16.89 2.23
CA LYS A 148 8.22 15.76 2.95
C LYS A 148 7.15 16.23 3.96
N VAL A 149 7.43 17.29 4.71
CA VAL A 149 6.46 17.91 5.64
C VAL A 149 5.26 18.49 4.90
N TRP A 150 5.48 19.15 3.76
CA TRP A 150 4.40 19.70 2.95
C TRP A 150 3.47 18.61 2.40
N LEU A 151 4.02 17.50 1.91
CA LEU A 151 3.21 16.34 1.49
C LEU A 151 2.41 15.78 2.66
N ALA A 152 3.05 15.62 3.82
CA ALA A 152 2.41 15.09 5.01
C ALA A 152 1.23 15.96 5.49
N ASP A 153 1.41 17.28 5.53
CA ASP A 153 0.34 18.20 5.94
C ASP A 153 -0.79 18.29 4.90
N ARG A 154 -0.43 18.32 3.61
CA ARG A 154 -1.40 18.42 2.50
C ARG A 154 -2.34 17.22 2.46
N TYR A 155 -1.78 16.01 2.57
CA TYR A 155 -2.53 14.76 2.45
C TYR A 155 -2.85 14.10 3.80
N LYS A 156 -2.69 14.84 4.91
CA LYS A 156 -3.03 14.40 6.27
C LYS A 156 -2.33 13.11 6.71
N LEU A 157 -1.08 12.93 6.29
CA LEU A 157 -0.22 11.81 6.69
C LEU A 157 0.40 12.11 8.06
N ASN A 158 -0.40 11.93 9.12
CA ASN A 158 -0.04 12.35 10.48
C ASN A 158 1.21 11.65 11.00
N ARG A 159 1.38 10.36 10.73
CA ARG A 159 2.55 9.59 11.18
C ARG A 159 3.81 10.11 10.49
N LEU A 160 3.80 10.34 9.18
CA LEU A 160 4.92 10.94 8.46
C LEU A 160 5.27 12.33 9.00
N LEU A 161 4.26 13.17 9.28
CA LEU A 161 4.47 14.50 9.85
C LEU A 161 5.17 14.43 11.21
N VAL A 162 4.72 13.55 12.12
CA VAL A 162 5.32 13.37 13.44
C VAL A 162 6.76 12.88 13.31
N LEU A 163 7.02 11.88 12.46
CA LEU A 163 8.38 11.38 12.22
C LEU A 163 9.32 12.49 11.73
N CYS A 164 8.87 13.31 10.78
CA CYS A 164 9.64 14.47 10.32
C CYS A 164 9.97 15.44 11.46
N LEU A 165 8.97 15.81 12.27
CA LEU A 165 9.16 16.76 13.39
C LEU A 165 10.08 16.20 14.49
N ARG A 166 10.11 14.89 14.68
CA ARG A 166 11.00 14.21 15.63
C ARG A 166 12.46 14.25 15.17
N GLU A 167 12.71 14.06 13.89
CA GLU A 167 14.07 14.12 13.31
C GLU A 167 14.66 15.54 13.32
N MET A 168 13.80 16.55 13.36
CA MET A 168 14.20 17.95 13.36
C MET A 168 15.02 18.31 14.61
N ARG A 169 16.16 18.99 14.43
CA ARG A 169 16.97 19.50 15.55
C ARG A 169 16.60 20.94 15.87
N PRO A 170 16.69 21.38 17.14
CA PRO A 170 16.59 22.81 17.47
C PRO A 170 17.62 23.62 16.66
N ASN A 171 17.28 24.85 16.29
CA ASN A 171 18.12 25.74 15.47
C ASN A 171 18.53 25.18 14.09
N SER A 172 17.80 24.19 13.55
CA SER A 172 18.02 23.70 12.19
C SER A 172 17.81 24.84 11.17
N LYS A 173 18.63 24.87 10.12
CA LYS A 173 18.44 25.81 9.01
C LYS A 173 17.29 25.32 8.12
N ILE A 174 16.15 25.99 8.22
CA ILE A 174 14.95 25.70 7.43
C ILE A 174 14.59 26.96 6.64
N ASP A 175 14.25 26.82 5.36
CA ASP A 175 13.78 27.93 4.54
C ASP A 175 12.32 28.28 4.87
N LEU A 176 12.13 29.28 5.73
CA LEU A 176 10.82 29.80 6.11
C LEU A 176 10.26 30.83 5.10
N THR A 177 10.97 31.07 3.99
CA THR A 177 10.58 31.99 2.93
C THR A 177 10.19 31.29 1.63
N GLY A 178 10.34 29.96 1.59
CA GLY A 178 10.01 29.14 0.43
C GLY A 178 8.51 28.87 0.28
N THR A 179 8.09 28.58 -0.95
CA THR A 179 6.70 28.24 -1.29
C THR A 179 6.17 27.02 -0.53
N ARG A 180 7.03 26.03 -0.27
CA ARG A 180 6.70 24.84 0.53
C ARG A 180 6.28 25.24 1.95
N TYR A 181 7.01 26.14 2.61
CA TYR A 181 6.66 26.62 3.94
C TYR A 181 5.37 27.44 3.93
N TYR A 182 5.22 28.35 2.96
CA TYR A 182 3.99 29.16 2.84
C TYR A 182 2.74 28.31 2.64
N GLY A 183 2.86 27.21 1.87
CA GLY A 183 1.77 26.27 1.61
C GLY A 183 1.40 25.35 2.79
N LEU A 184 2.10 25.43 3.92
CA LEU A 184 1.74 24.69 5.14
C LEU A 184 0.57 25.35 5.86
N SER A 185 -0.23 24.51 6.53
CA SER A 185 -1.22 24.96 7.50
C SER A 185 -0.56 25.66 8.69
N ASP A 186 -1.31 26.59 9.31
CA ASP A 186 -0.81 27.35 10.46
C ASP A 186 -0.41 26.43 11.62
N ARG A 187 -1.15 25.35 11.84
CA ARG A 187 -0.81 24.31 12.84
C ARG A 187 0.61 23.77 12.60
N VAL A 188 0.93 23.39 11.37
CA VAL A 188 2.24 22.81 11.06
C VAL A 188 3.35 23.86 11.10
N LYS A 189 3.07 25.10 10.67
CA LYS A 189 4.00 26.23 10.83
C LYS A 189 4.37 26.45 12.29
N VAL A 190 3.37 26.45 13.19
CA VAL A 190 3.59 26.58 14.64
C VAL A 190 4.44 25.42 15.15
N LEU A 191 4.11 24.17 14.81
CA LEU A 191 4.90 23.00 15.23
C LEU A 191 6.36 23.10 14.78
N ILE A 192 6.64 23.51 13.53
CA ILE A 192 8.02 23.72 13.06
C ILE A 192 8.72 24.79 13.90
N LEU A 193 8.07 25.93 14.16
CA LEU A 193 8.65 27.02 14.93
C LEU A 193 8.92 26.60 16.37
N GLU A 194 7.99 25.92 17.04
CA GLU A 194 8.18 25.36 18.37
C GLU A 194 9.40 24.42 18.42
N ARG A 195 9.51 23.53 17.44
CA ARG A 195 10.65 22.61 17.32
C ARG A 195 11.96 23.33 17.09
N LEU A 196 11.98 24.43 16.33
CA LEU A 196 13.16 25.27 16.14
C LEU A 196 13.62 25.92 17.45
N HIS A 197 12.68 26.31 18.31
CA HIS A 197 12.93 26.91 19.63
C HIS A 197 13.18 25.89 20.75
N GLY A 198 13.24 24.59 20.43
CA GLY A 198 13.62 23.54 21.39
C GLY A 198 12.45 22.88 22.12
N SER A 199 11.20 23.15 21.75
CA SER A 199 10.05 22.39 22.26
C SER A 199 10.16 20.91 21.90
N VAL A 200 9.56 20.05 22.71
CA VAL A 200 9.55 18.59 22.47
C VAL A 200 8.77 18.27 21.20
N ALA A 201 9.16 17.21 20.50
CA ALA A 201 8.39 16.70 19.37
C ALA A 201 7.01 16.22 19.82
N PRO A 202 5.97 16.37 18.98
CA PRO A 202 4.69 15.73 19.23
C PRO A 202 4.89 14.24 19.48
N GLU A 203 4.16 13.70 20.46
CA GLU A 203 4.16 12.26 20.68
C GLU A 203 3.62 11.55 19.44
N GLU A 204 4.28 10.44 19.08
CA GLU A 204 3.75 9.54 18.08
C GLU A 204 2.51 8.90 18.67
N MET A 205 1.34 9.23 18.11
CA MET A 205 0.17 8.38 18.27
C MET A 205 0.49 7.08 17.53
N LEU A 206 1.03 6.11 18.26
CA LEU A 206 1.17 4.76 17.75
C LEU A 206 -0.24 4.26 17.46
N GLU A 207 -0.61 4.28 16.19
CA GLU A 207 -1.87 3.70 15.75
C GLU A 207 -1.83 2.22 16.09
N GLN A 208 -2.65 1.83 17.06
CA GLN A 208 -2.82 0.42 17.38
C GLN A 208 -3.29 -0.27 16.10
N PRO A 209 -2.69 -1.41 15.70
CA PRO A 209 -3.22 -2.21 14.61
C PRO A 209 -4.71 -2.38 14.83
N ALA A 210 -5.52 -2.05 13.81
CA ALA A 210 -6.96 -2.22 13.92
C ALA A 210 -7.23 -3.66 14.37
N ASP A 211 -7.77 -3.82 15.59
CA ASP A 211 -8.24 -5.12 16.01
C ASP A 211 -9.34 -5.54 15.02
N LEU A 212 -9.39 -6.83 14.70
CA LEU A 212 -10.28 -7.41 13.69
C LEU A 212 -11.75 -7.43 14.17
N GLU A 213 -12.11 -6.59 15.14
CA GLU A 213 -13.47 -6.40 15.63
C GLU A 213 -14.44 -6.15 14.48
N HIS A 214 -14.02 -5.45 13.43
CA HIS A 214 -14.84 -5.19 12.25
C HIS A 214 -15.12 -6.44 11.41
N PHE A 215 -14.25 -7.46 11.44
CA PHE A 215 -14.54 -8.76 10.82
C PHE A 215 -15.40 -9.66 11.72
N HIS A 216 -15.68 -9.30 12.98
CA HIS A 216 -16.54 -10.11 13.84
C HIS A 216 -18.03 -9.76 13.72
N ARG A 217 -18.37 -8.74 12.93
CA ARG A 217 -19.75 -8.28 12.72
C ARG A 217 -20.06 -8.14 11.24
N SER A 218 -21.27 -8.54 10.85
CA SER A 218 -21.77 -8.29 9.50
C SER A 218 -21.99 -6.80 9.28
N THR A 219 -21.64 -6.32 8.10
CA THR A 219 -21.92 -4.96 7.63
C THR A 219 -22.42 -5.00 6.19
N ASP A 220 -22.83 -3.85 5.67
CA ASP A 220 -23.14 -3.64 4.25
C ASP A 220 -21.93 -3.91 3.34
N LEU A 221 -20.72 -3.61 3.82
CA LEU A 221 -19.48 -3.89 3.09
C LEU A 221 -19.01 -5.34 3.24
N ASN A 222 -19.11 -5.90 4.44
CA ASN A 222 -18.64 -7.23 4.82
C ASN A 222 -19.83 -8.10 5.22
N PHE A 223 -20.53 -8.64 4.24
CA PHE A 223 -21.81 -9.33 4.43
C PHE A 223 -21.71 -10.86 4.39
N ALA A 224 -20.61 -11.43 3.89
CA ALA A 224 -20.43 -12.87 3.78
C ALA A 224 -19.68 -13.45 4.99
N MET A 225 -20.17 -14.57 5.50
CA MET A 225 -19.55 -15.30 6.60
C MET A 225 -18.51 -16.29 6.08
N ILE A 226 -17.28 -16.26 6.63
CA ILE A 226 -16.30 -17.34 6.52
C ILE A 226 -16.16 -18.03 7.86
N ARG A 227 -16.34 -19.36 7.85
CA ARG A 227 -16.07 -20.23 8.99
C ARG A 227 -14.70 -20.90 8.83
N ALA A 228 -13.80 -20.64 9.77
CA ALA A 228 -12.51 -21.34 9.87
C ALA A 228 -12.71 -22.79 10.33
N LYS A 229 -11.71 -23.65 10.13
CA LYS A 229 -11.70 -25.05 10.56
C LYS A 229 -11.98 -25.23 12.06
N THR A 230 -11.58 -24.28 12.89
CA THR A 230 -11.80 -24.29 14.34
C THR A 230 -13.21 -23.82 14.75
N GLY A 231 -14.07 -23.47 13.79
CA GLY A 231 -15.42 -22.97 14.02
C GLY A 231 -15.53 -21.46 14.20
N ARG A 232 -14.40 -20.75 14.37
CA ARG A 232 -14.39 -19.28 14.49
C ARG A 232 -14.80 -18.61 13.17
N VAL A 233 -15.56 -17.53 13.29
CA VAL A 233 -16.23 -16.87 12.17
C VAL A 233 -15.66 -15.48 11.94
N TYR A 234 -15.61 -15.10 10.66
CA TYR A 234 -15.33 -13.75 10.20
C TYR A 234 -16.34 -13.32 9.13
N TYR A 235 -16.66 -12.04 9.08
CA TYR A 235 -17.50 -11.40 8.08
C TYR A 235 -16.64 -10.59 7.13
N VAL A 236 -16.77 -10.84 5.84
CA VAL A 236 -15.91 -10.30 4.79
C VAL A 236 -16.73 -9.90 3.57
N ASN A 237 -16.12 -9.12 2.69
CA ASN A 237 -16.59 -8.96 1.33
C ASN A 237 -16.14 -10.18 0.49
N PRO A 238 -17.05 -11.03 -0.01
CA PRO A 238 -16.71 -12.27 -0.72
C PRO A 238 -16.06 -12.00 -2.08
N TYR A 239 -16.42 -10.92 -2.75
CA TYR A 239 -15.84 -10.51 -4.03
C TYR A 239 -14.43 -9.95 -3.84
N TYR A 240 -14.19 -9.23 -2.74
CA TYR A 240 -12.85 -8.76 -2.39
C TYR A 240 -11.87 -9.91 -2.21
N ILE A 241 -12.19 -10.88 -1.35
CA ILE A 241 -11.31 -12.03 -1.09
C ILE A 241 -11.14 -12.93 -2.34
N ALA A 242 -12.14 -12.98 -3.22
CA ALA A 242 -12.07 -13.75 -4.46
C ALA A 242 -11.01 -13.19 -5.41
N ALA A 243 -10.79 -11.87 -5.42
CA ALA A 243 -9.70 -11.27 -6.19
C ALA A 243 -8.32 -11.79 -5.72
N TRP A 244 -8.17 -12.07 -4.43
CA TRP A 244 -6.91 -12.51 -3.82
C TRP A 244 -6.74 -14.03 -3.74
N SER A 245 -7.74 -14.82 -4.16
CA SER A 245 -7.72 -16.27 -4.01
C SER A 245 -8.59 -16.99 -5.02
N ASN A 246 -7.96 -17.78 -5.88
CA ASN A 246 -8.67 -18.64 -6.85
C ASN A 246 -9.64 -19.62 -6.16
N VAL A 247 -9.33 -20.07 -4.93
CA VAL A 247 -10.22 -20.96 -4.17
C VAL A 247 -11.51 -20.25 -3.77
N PHE A 248 -11.42 -18.99 -3.33
CA PHE A 248 -12.62 -18.20 -3.03
C PHE A 248 -13.33 -17.76 -4.32
N GLN A 249 -12.59 -17.44 -5.39
CA GLN A 249 -13.15 -17.12 -6.69
C GLN A 249 -14.01 -18.25 -7.25
N GLU A 250 -13.51 -19.49 -7.25
CA GLU A 250 -14.25 -20.67 -7.70
C GLU A 250 -15.54 -20.85 -6.90
N ARG A 251 -15.47 -20.69 -5.57
CA ARG A 251 -16.66 -20.78 -4.70
C ARG A 251 -17.68 -19.69 -4.99
N VAL A 252 -17.26 -18.44 -5.09
CA VAL A 252 -18.16 -17.32 -5.40
C VAL A 252 -18.82 -17.51 -6.76
N SER A 253 -18.10 -18.08 -7.74
CA SER A 253 -18.65 -18.34 -9.08
C SER A 253 -19.63 -19.52 -9.17
N THR A 254 -19.52 -20.50 -8.26
CA THR A 254 -20.30 -21.75 -8.30
C THR A 254 -21.41 -21.80 -7.26
N ALA A 255 -21.33 -21.00 -6.20
CA ALA A 255 -22.31 -21.02 -5.12
C ALA A 255 -23.64 -20.40 -5.54
N SER A 256 -24.75 -20.99 -5.10
CA SER A 256 -26.08 -20.39 -5.21
C SER A 256 -26.26 -19.19 -4.27
N THR A 257 -25.50 -19.15 -3.18
CA THR A 257 -25.50 -18.06 -2.19
C THR A 257 -24.08 -17.82 -1.70
N THR A 258 -23.65 -16.56 -1.63
CA THR A 258 -22.33 -16.17 -1.13
C THR A 258 -22.34 -15.83 0.37
N GLU A 259 -23.44 -16.08 1.08
CA GLU A 259 -23.63 -15.68 2.47
C GLU A 259 -22.80 -16.48 3.48
N GLU A 260 -22.53 -17.77 3.21
CA GLU A 260 -21.69 -18.61 4.08
C GLU A 260 -20.68 -19.44 3.27
N MET A 261 -19.42 -19.40 3.71
CA MET A 261 -18.31 -20.11 3.12
C MET A 261 -17.48 -20.83 4.20
N PHE A 262 -17.01 -22.03 3.90
CA PHE A 262 -16.13 -22.79 4.79
C PHE A 262 -14.67 -22.72 4.35
N CYS A 263 -13.75 -22.39 5.25
CA CYS A 263 -12.31 -22.39 4.97
C CYS A 263 -11.61 -23.52 5.73
N SER A 264 -10.73 -24.26 5.05
CA SER A 264 -9.93 -25.33 5.65
C SER A 264 -8.81 -24.83 6.57
N CYS A 265 -8.49 -23.53 6.52
CA CYS A 265 -7.51 -22.88 7.36
C CYS A 265 -7.96 -22.82 8.83
N THR A 266 -6.98 -22.84 9.73
CA THR A 266 -7.17 -22.47 11.14
C THR A 266 -7.58 -21.00 11.26
N HIS A 267 -8.09 -20.61 12.44
CA HIS A 267 -8.42 -19.22 12.70
C HIS A 267 -7.23 -18.27 12.54
N GLU A 268 -6.03 -18.66 12.98
CA GLU A 268 -4.82 -17.83 12.87
C GLU A 268 -4.33 -17.67 11.43
N GLU A 269 -4.40 -18.74 10.62
CA GLU A 269 -4.05 -18.66 9.20
C GLU A 269 -5.05 -17.77 8.44
N LEU A 270 -6.35 -17.94 8.68
CA LEU A 270 -7.37 -17.08 8.08
C LEU A 270 -7.21 -15.63 8.56
N LYS A 271 -6.87 -15.43 9.83
CA LYS A 271 -6.55 -14.11 10.40
C LYS A 271 -5.44 -13.43 9.62
N ALA A 272 -4.31 -14.12 9.48
CA ALA A 272 -3.13 -13.61 8.79
C ALA A 272 -3.44 -13.31 7.32
N PHE A 273 -4.21 -14.18 6.64
CA PHE A 273 -4.66 -13.93 5.27
C PHE A 273 -5.48 -12.65 5.16
N LEU A 274 -6.52 -12.48 6.00
CA LEU A 274 -7.37 -11.27 5.96
C LEU A 274 -6.56 -10.00 6.24
N MET A 275 -5.65 -10.04 7.22
CA MET A 275 -4.76 -8.91 7.52
C MET A 275 -3.80 -8.58 6.38
N ALA A 276 -3.39 -9.57 5.59
CA ALA A 276 -2.46 -9.37 4.48
C ALA A 276 -3.13 -8.75 3.24
N VAL A 277 -4.41 -9.08 3.00
CA VAL A 277 -5.09 -8.69 1.76
C VAL A 277 -5.99 -7.48 1.90
N TYR A 278 -6.58 -7.22 3.07
CA TYR A 278 -7.43 -6.04 3.26
C TYR A 278 -6.60 -4.76 3.32
N PRO A 279 -7.15 -3.61 2.87
CA PRO A 279 -6.47 -2.33 3.00
C PRO A 279 -6.20 -2.06 4.49
N PRO A 280 -5.00 -1.55 4.84
CA PRO A 280 -4.70 -1.14 6.20
C PRO A 280 -5.78 -0.16 6.69
N GLN A 281 -6.47 -0.53 7.77
CA GLN A 281 -7.44 0.32 8.45
C GLN A 281 -6.66 1.10 9.51
N LEU A 282 -6.40 2.37 9.25
CA LEU A 282 -5.72 3.27 10.19
C LEU A 282 -6.78 3.91 11.10
N ARG A 283 -6.48 4.11 12.39
CA ARG A 283 -7.35 4.94 13.25
C ARG A 283 -6.86 6.39 13.13
N ILE A 284 -7.63 7.25 12.46
CA ILE A 284 -7.39 8.71 12.38
C ILE A 284 -7.64 9.37 13.74
#